data_AF-A0A2P5X1D0-F1
#
_entry.id   AF-A0A2P5X1D0-F1
#
_cell.length_a   1.000
_cell.length_b   1.000
_cell.length_c   1.000
_cell.angle_alpha   90.00
_cell.angle_beta   90.00
_cell.angle_gamma   90.00
#
_symmetry.space_group_name_H-M   'P 1'
#
loop_
_entity.id
_entity.type
_entity.pdbx_description
1 polymer ?
#
loop_
_entity_poly.entity_id
_entity_poly.type
_entity_poly.pdbx_seq_one_letter_code
_entity_poly.pdbx_strand_id
1 'polypeptide(L)'
;MDPIRAFLIDVKRLIVKVGTAVVTRHDGRLAVGRLGALCEQLKELNSQGYEVVLVTSGAVGLGRQRLRYRKLVNSSLADLQNPQVELDGKACAAVGQNSLMALYDTLFSQLDVTSSQHLVTDSDFRNDSFREQLSETVKSLLALKVIPVFNENDAVSTRRAPYEDSSGIFWDNDSLAGLLAMEVKADLLVLLSDVEGLYSGPPSDPNSKLIHTYIKEKHQAEITFGDKSRLGRGGMTAKVDAAVCAASSDGLILEKTSCPLCVLLIVFESRPDAFVQIASLAIRTGNGLLLKGGKEARRSNAILHKIITSAIPDSVGDKLIGLVASREDIPDLLKLDDVIDLVIPRGSNSLVSQINNSTKIPVLGHAANPDMAKKIVRDAKIDYPAACNTMETLLLHQDLSNNDLLKELLAELRREGVTLYGGPRASSLLNLPRAQSLHCDSHTDCIVTEDREVAEMFLHRVDAAVFHNANTRFCDGARFGLGAEVGVSTSRVHARGPVGVEGLLTTRWILRGSGQVVDGDKGVTYSHKDLPLQTQI
;
A
#
# COMPACT_ATOMS: atom_id res chain seq x y z
N MET A 1 9.22 35.99 5.79
CA MET A 1 8.97 34.70 6.48
C MET A 1 9.24 33.60 5.47
N ASP A 2 9.94 32.53 5.83
CA ASP A 2 10.12 31.35 4.95
C ASP A 2 8.72 30.83 4.54
N PRO A 3 8.41 30.66 3.23
CA PRO A 3 7.10 30.17 2.78
C PRO A 3 6.68 28.86 3.44
N ILE A 4 7.64 28.00 3.81
CA ILE A 4 7.40 26.71 4.49
C ILE A 4 6.89 26.92 5.93
N ARG A 5 7.15 28.10 6.51
CA ARG A 5 6.77 28.47 7.88
C ARG A 5 5.60 29.44 7.94
N ALA A 6 4.91 29.68 6.81
CA ALA A 6 3.75 30.56 6.78
C ALA A 6 2.63 30.12 7.75
N PHE A 7 2.52 28.81 8.01
CA PHE A 7 1.56 28.24 8.96
C PHE A 7 1.74 28.76 10.40
N LEU A 8 2.92 29.27 10.76
CA LEU A 8 3.19 29.80 12.11
C LEU A 8 2.34 31.03 12.45
N ILE A 9 1.75 31.69 11.45
CA ILE A 9 0.88 32.85 11.64
C ILE A 9 -0.43 32.45 12.35
N ASP A 10 -0.93 31.25 12.07
CA ASP A 10 -2.23 30.76 12.55
C ASP A 10 -2.12 29.88 13.80
N VAL A 11 -0.91 29.70 14.34
CA VAL A 11 -0.67 28.89 15.54
C VAL A 11 -1.33 29.54 16.74
N LYS A 12 -2.15 28.78 17.47
CA LYS A 12 -2.75 29.22 18.74
C LYS A 12 -2.25 28.38 19.91
N ARG A 13 -2.24 27.05 19.76
CA ARG A 13 -1.84 26.09 20.78
C ARG A 13 -0.50 25.47 20.43
N LEU A 14 0.45 25.58 21.34
CA LEU A 14 1.77 24.98 21.18
C LEU A 14 2.14 24.05 22.34
N ILE A 15 2.85 22.99 22.00
CA ILE A 15 3.52 22.11 22.95
C ILE A 15 5.02 22.35 22.84
N VAL A 16 5.66 22.65 23.97
CA VAL A 16 7.11 22.76 24.06
C VAL A 16 7.63 21.59 24.87
N LYS A 17 8.46 20.74 24.26
CA LYS A 17 9.12 19.63 24.93
C LYS A 17 10.56 19.99 25.27
N VAL A 18 10.93 19.74 26.53
CA VAL A 18 12.25 20.03 27.09
C VAL A 18 12.93 18.72 27.51
N GLY A 19 14.05 18.41 26.87
CA GLY A 19 14.82 17.20 27.17
C GLY A 19 15.68 17.30 28.45
N THR A 20 16.11 16.15 28.99
CA THR A 20 16.97 16.09 30.18
C THR A 20 18.25 16.92 30.04
N ALA A 21 18.86 16.97 28.85
CA ALA A 21 20.08 17.75 28.59
C ALA A 21 19.85 19.28 28.64
N VAL A 22 18.61 19.72 28.42
CA VAL A 22 18.22 21.12 28.58
C VAL A 22 17.96 21.43 30.05
N VAL A 23 17.26 20.54 30.76
CA VAL A 23 16.88 20.70 32.19
C VAL A 23 18.08 20.59 33.13
N THR A 24 19.10 19.80 32.79
CA THR A 24 20.25 19.50 33.65
C THR A 24 21.58 20.02 33.10
N ARG A 25 22.53 20.29 33.99
CA ARG A 25 23.93 20.61 33.69
C ARG A 25 24.75 19.32 33.53
N HIS A 26 26.00 19.46 33.06
CA HIS A 26 26.92 18.33 32.92
C HIS A 26 27.23 17.58 34.23
N ASP A 27 27.04 18.22 35.38
CA ASP A 27 27.19 17.61 36.72
C ASP A 27 25.90 16.91 37.22
N GLY A 28 24.82 16.92 36.44
CA GLY A 28 23.51 16.36 36.78
C GLY A 28 22.62 17.26 37.61
N ARG A 29 23.07 18.46 38.01
CA ARG A 29 22.25 19.45 38.73
C ARG A 29 21.29 20.16 37.78
N LEU A 30 20.24 20.76 38.33
CA LEU A 30 19.31 21.58 37.55
C LEU A 30 20.02 22.80 36.94
N ALA A 31 19.76 23.06 35.66
CA ALA A 31 20.25 24.22 34.94
C ALA A 31 19.34 25.44 35.19
N VAL A 32 19.29 25.90 36.46
CA VAL A 32 18.32 26.92 36.92
C VAL A 32 18.28 28.17 36.03
N GLY A 33 19.44 28.73 35.64
CA GLY A 33 19.47 29.91 34.76
C GLY A 33 18.89 29.65 33.37
N ARG A 34 19.09 28.44 32.82
CA ARG A 34 18.51 28.06 31.51
C ARG A 34 17.02 27.82 31.62
N LEU A 35 16.57 27.19 32.71
CA LEU A 35 15.15 26.99 33.00
C LEU A 35 14.43 28.32 33.25
N GLY A 36 15.05 29.27 33.95
CA GLY A 36 14.52 30.63 34.15
C GLY A 36 14.30 31.35 32.82
N ALA A 37 15.34 31.39 31.96
CA ALA A 37 15.23 31.99 30.62
C ALA A 37 14.15 31.30 29.75
N LEU A 38 13.98 29.99 29.88
CA LEU A 38 12.89 29.27 29.21
C LEU A 38 11.52 29.67 29.76
N CYS A 39 11.35 29.73 31.09
CA CYS A 39 10.08 30.12 31.71
C CYS A 39 9.70 31.56 31.34
N GLU A 40 10.66 32.48 31.24
CA GLU A 40 10.44 33.85 30.75
C GLU A 40 9.90 33.86 29.31
N GLN A 41 10.47 33.05 28.42
CA GLN A 41 9.99 32.92 27.03
C GLN A 41 8.58 32.31 26.96
N LEU A 42 8.31 31.27 27.75
CA LEU A 42 6.98 30.64 27.80
C LEU A 42 5.93 31.59 28.38
N LYS A 43 6.29 32.38 29.39
CA LYS A 43 5.45 33.46 29.93
C LYS A 43 5.15 34.51 28.88
N GLU A 44 6.13 34.89 28.07
CA GLU A 44 5.93 35.88 27.00
C GLU A 44 4.95 35.37 25.95
N LEU A 45 5.10 34.12 25.50
CA LEU A 45 4.13 33.48 24.59
C LEU A 45 2.73 33.40 25.22
N ASN A 46 2.62 32.99 26.48
CA ASN A 46 1.34 32.95 27.19
C ASN A 46 0.67 34.35 27.25
N SER A 47 1.46 35.39 27.51
CA SER A 47 1.03 36.80 27.55
C SER A 47 0.58 37.32 26.18
N GLN A 48 1.19 36.84 25.10
CA GLN A 48 0.80 37.16 23.71
C GLN A 48 -0.48 36.45 23.26
N GLY A 49 -1.06 35.59 24.11
CA GLY A 49 -2.34 34.95 23.86
C GLY A 49 -2.24 33.48 23.48
N TYR A 50 -1.03 32.95 23.27
CA TYR A 50 -0.82 31.55 22.93
C TYR A 50 -1.22 30.61 24.08
N GLU A 51 -1.76 29.45 23.72
CA GLU A 51 -2.05 28.35 24.63
C GLU A 51 -0.82 27.45 24.74
N VAL A 52 -0.08 27.57 25.84
CA VAL A 52 1.23 26.92 26.03
C VAL A 52 1.09 25.68 26.91
N VAL A 53 1.54 24.54 26.42
CA VAL A 53 1.70 23.30 27.19
C VAL A 53 3.18 22.91 27.22
N LEU A 54 3.68 22.56 28.40
CA LEU A 54 5.07 22.19 28.62
C LEU A 54 5.19 20.68 28.88
N VAL A 55 6.04 19.98 28.13
CA VAL A 55 6.43 18.59 28.41
C VAL A 55 7.88 18.59 28.86
N THR A 56 8.17 18.14 30.07
CA THR A 56 9.53 18.16 30.63
C THR A 56 10.12 16.77 30.80
N SER A 57 11.38 16.70 31.22
CA SER A 57 12.12 15.47 31.49
C SER A 57 13.18 15.72 32.58
N GLY A 58 13.87 14.68 33.02
CA GLY A 58 15.06 14.80 33.88
C GLY A 58 14.83 14.50 35.36
N ALA A 59 13.60 14.13 35.77
CA ALA A 59 13.30 13.69 37.12
C ALA A 59 14.24 12.57 37.60
N VAL A 60 14.42 11.51 36.82
CA VAL A 60 15.30 10.38 37.17
C VAL A 60 16.75 10.81 37.41
N GLY A 61 17.28 11.69 36.56
CA GLY A 61 18.65 12.20 36.70
C GLY A 61 18.84 12.99 37.98
N LEU A 62 17.89 13.88 38.27
CA LEU A 62 17.89 14.71 39.48
C LEU A 62 17.77 13.89 40.76
N GLY A 63 16.85 12.93 40.79
CA GLY A 63 16.66 12.07 41.95
C GLY A 63 17.85 11.14 42.18
N ARG A 64 18.50 10.65 41.13
CA ARG A 64 19.75 9.87 41.24
C ARG A 64 20.84 10.66 41.95
N GLN A 65 20.99 11.95 41.67
CA GLN A 65 21.96 12.79 42.37
C GLN A 65 21.62 12.95 43.86
N ARG A 66 20.35 13.23 44.18
CA ARG A 66 19.89 13.38 45.57
C ARG A 66 20.04 12.09 46.37
N LEU A 67 19.67 10.96 45.77
CA LEU A 67 19.78 9.65 46.39
C LEU A 67 21.23 9.19 46.53
N ARG A 68 22.13 9.54 45.60
CA ARG A 68 23.58 9.32 45.78
C ARG A 68 24.10 10.04 47.04
N TYR A 69 23.73 11.31 47.22
CA TYR A 69 24.10 12.05 48.42
C TYR A 69 23.50 11.42 49.68
N ARG A 70 22.21 11.04 49.64
CA ARG A 70 21.55 10.39 50.78
C ARG A 70 22.17 9.04 51.13
N LYS A 71 22.56 8.25 50.13
CA LYS A 71 23.29 7.00 50.29
C LYS A 71 24.65 7.24 50.93
N LEU A 72 25.45 8.18 50.40
CA LEU A 72 26.74 8.56 50.99
C LEU A 72 26.64 8.92 52.48
N VAL A 73 25.62 9.69 52.89
CA VAL A 73 25.43 10.12 54.28
C VAL A 73 24.92 8.98 55.18
N ASN A 74 24.18 8.01 54.63
CA ASN A 74 23.58 6.90 55.39
C ASN A 74 24.36 5.59 55.26
N SER A 75 25.46 5.57 54.51
CA SER A 75 26.29 4.38 54.31
C SER A 75 27.31 4.23 55.43
N SER A 76 27.49 3.01 55.91
CA SER A 76 28.59 2.67 56.81
C SER A 76 29.93 2.65 56.05
N LEU A 77 31.04 2.65 56.79
CA LEU A 77 32.39 2.52 56.20
C LEU A 77 32.55 1.24 55.37
N ALA A 78 31.84 0.16 55.72
CA ALA A 78 31.83 -1.09 54.96
C ALA A 78 31.06 -0.98 53.64
N ASP A 79 29.95 -0.22 53.62
CA ASP A 79 29.15 0.00 52.40
C ASP A 79 29.90 0.82 51.34
N LEU A 80 30.79 1.73 51.77
CA LEU A 80 31.62 2.54 50.88
C LEU A 80 32.73 1.72 50.20
N GLN A 81 33.11 0.58 50.76
CA GLN A 81 34.10 -0.32 50.17
C GLN A 81 33.52 -1.19 49.04
N ASN A 82 32.20 -1.23 48.86
CA ASN A 82 31.54 -1.99 47.81
C ASN A 82 30.61 -1.09 46.94
N PRO A 83 31.15 -0.33 45.98
CA PRO A 83 30.45 0.80 45.34
C PRO A 83 29.28 0.42 44.41
N GLN A 84 29.02 -0.86 44.15
CA GLN A 84 28.27 -1.33 42.97
C GLN A 84 26.75 -1.48 43.12
N VAL A 85 26.09 -0.91 44.13
CA VAL A 85 24.61 -0.95 44.15
C VAL A 85 24.04 0.20 43.32
N GLU A 86 23.60 -0.15 42.11
CA GLU A 86 22.84 0.70 41.19
C GLU A 86 21.55 1.20 41.87
N LEU A 87 21.24 2.49 41.75
CA LEU A 87 20.05 3.07 42.34
C LEU A 87 18.82 2.75 41.48
N ASP A 88 17.73 2.32 42.11
CA ASP A 88 16.46 2.08 41.42
C ASP A 88 15.98 3.34 40.68
N GLY A 89 15.71 3.18 39.39
CA GLY A 89 15.26 4.26 38.51
C GLY A 89 13.91 4.84 38.91
N LYS A 90 12.99 4.01 39.43
CA LYS A 90 11.65 4.47 39.85
C LYS A 90 11.72 5.30 41.13
N ALA A 91 12.49 4.83 42.11
CA ALA A 91 12.81 5.63 43.30
C ALA A 91 13.49 6.97 42.93
N CYS A 92 14.44 6.94 41.98
CA CYS A 92 15.05 8.17 41.46
C CYS A 92 14.01 9.09 40.80
N ALA A 93 13.10 8.56 39.99
CA ALA A 93 12.02 9.35 39.38
C ALA A 93 11.17 10.03 40.44
N ALA A 94 10.69 9.28 41.44
CA ALA A 94 9.84 9.81 42.51
C ALA A 94 10.50 10.98 43.27
N VAL A 95 11.76 10.83 43.68
CA VAL A 95 12.51 11.87 44.40
C VAL A 95 12.78 13.09 43.53
N GLY A 96 13.16 12.87 42.27
CA GLY A 96 13.47 13.96 41.36
C GLY A 96 12.24 14.71 40.86
N GLN A 97 11.11 14.03 40.68
CA GLN A 97 9.88 14.63 40.18
C GLN A 97 9.39 15.76 41.08
N ASN A 98 9.33 15.53 42.39
CA ASN A 98 8.95 16.55 43.38
C ASN A 98 9.83 17.81 43.23
N SER A 99 11.13 17.59 43.12
CA SER A 99 12.14 18.66 43.04
C SER A 99 12.02 19.46 41.74
N LEU A 100 11.71 18.78 40.63
CA LEU A 100 11.56 19.39 39.32
C LEU A 100 10.30 20.25 39.24
N MET A 101 9.17 19.73 39.73
CA MET A 101 7.90 20.47 39.72
C MET A 101 7.92 21.67 40.64
N ALA A 102 8.49 21.53 41.84
CA ALA A 102 8.66 22.66 42.77
C ALA A 102 9.50 23.79 42.15
N LEU A 103 10.52 23.46 41.33
CA LEU A 103 11.29 24.48 40.63
C LEU A 103 10.47 25.18 39.54
N TYR A 104 9.73 24.44 38.72
CA TYR A 104 8.85 25.04 37.71
C TYR A 104 7.81 25.95 38.36
N ASP A 105 7.15 25.47 39.41
CA ASP A 105 6.16 26.25 40.15
C ASP A 105 6.76 27.54 40.74
N THR A 106 7.95 27.44 41.33
CA THR A 106 8.68 28.62 41.84
C THR A 106 9.01 29.61 40.73
N LEU A 107 9.54 29.14 39.59
CA LEU A 107 9.95 29.99 38.48
C LEU A 107 8.75 30.66 37.81
N PHE A 108 7.67 29.93 37.55
CA PHE A 108 6.46 30.52 36.95
C PHE A 108 5.75 31.46 37.92
N SER A 109 5.69 31.13 39.21
CA SER A 109 5.11 32.01 40.23
C SER A 109 5.87 33.35 40.34
N GLN A 110 7.20 33.34 40.21
CA GLN A 110 8.01 34.57 40.15
C GLN A 110 7.74 35.42 38.91
N LEU A 111 7.12 34.85 37.88
CA LEU A 111 6.75 35.50 36.63
C LEU A 111 5.25 35.81 36.54
N ASP A 112 4.52 35.70 37.66
CA ASP A 112 3.06 35.86 37.77
C ASP A 112 2.27 34.93 36.83
N VAL A 113 2.81 33.75 36.53
CA VAL A 113 2.15 32.70 35.74
C VAL A 113 1.86 31.50 36.62
N THR A 114 0.63 31.01 36.59
CA THR A 114 0.28 29.76 37.28
C THR A 114 0.66 28.57 36.42
N SER A 115 1.28 27.57 37.04
CA SER A 115 1.56 26.27 36.41
C SER A 115 0.75 25.16 37.06
N SER A 116 0.47 24.07 36.33
CA SER A 116 -0.17 22.88 36.89
C SER A 116 0.65 21.63 36.59
N GLN A 117 0.75 20.72 37.56
CA GLN A 117 1.44 19.46 37.37
C GLN A 117 0.50 18.39 36.79
N HIS A 118 0.94 17.70 35.74
CA HIS A 118 0.29 16.51 35.20
C HIS A 118 1.30 15.36 35.06
N LEU A 119 0.95 14.22 35.64
CA LEU A 119 1.73 12.99 35.60
C LEU A 119 0.93 11.92 34.89
N VAL A 120 1.50 11.35 33.84
CA VAL A 120 0.83 10.38 32.97
C VAL A 120 1.75 9.21 32.66
N THR A 121 1.18 8.11 32.22
CA THR A 121 1.88 6.89 31.79
C THR A 121 1.41 6.46 30.41
N ASP A 122 2.15 5.56 29.76
CA ASP A 122 1.74 5.00 28.46
C ASP A 122 0.37 4.30 28.49
N SER A 123 0.05 3.62 29.60
CA SER A 123 -1.22 2.92 29.74
C SER A 123 -2.41 3.88 29.77
N ASP A 124 -2.21 5.12 30.22
CA ASP A 124 -3.30 6.09 30.32
C ASP A 124 -3.81 6.50 28.94
N PHE A 125 -2.91 6.66 27.96
CA PHE A 125 -3.27 7.00 26.57
C PHE A 125 -3.87 5.82 25.78
N ARG A 126 -3.96 4.62 26.37
CA ARG A 126 -4.70 3.49 25.78
C ARG A 126 -6.19 3.52 26.13
N ASN A 127 -6.61 4.37 27.07
CA ASN A 127 -7.98 4.47 27.55
C ASN A 127 -8.65 5.74 27.00
N ASP A 128 -9.68 5.57 26.17
CA ASP A 128 -10.39 6.69 25.54
C ASP A 128 -11.07 7.62 26.56
N SER A 129 -11.63 7.09 27.64
CA SER A 129 -12.25 7.91 28.70
C SER A 129 -11.22 8.78 29.42
N PHE A 130 -10.01 8.26 29.65
CA PHE A 130 -8.93 9.05 30.23
C PHE A 130 -8.52 10.19 29.29
N ARG A 131 -8.40 9.90 27.98
CA ARG A 131 -8.03 10.87 26.95
C ARG A 131 -9.02 12.02 26.87
N GLU A 132 -10.32 11.73 26.86
CA GLU A 132 -11.39 12.73 26.90
C GLU A 132 -11.28 13.63 28.14
N GLN A 133 -11.17 13.03 29.34
CA GLN A 133 -11.04 13.78 30.60
C GLN A 133 -9.77 14.64 30.63
N LEU A 134 -8.67 14.12 30.10
CA LEU A 134 -7.42 14.85 29.98
C LEU A 134 -7.60 16.08 29.09
N SER A 135 -8.22 15.90 27.91
CA SER A 135 -8.46 16.97 26.95
C SER A 135 -9.36 18.07 27.55
N GLU A 136 -10.43 17.71 28.25
CA GLU A 136 -11.31 18.66 28.95
C GLU A 136 -10.58 19.43 30.07
N THR A 137 -9.76 18.73 30.84
CA THR A 137 -8.97 19.34 31.92
C THR A 137 -7.96 20.33 31.35
N VAL A 138 -7.19 19.93 30.34
CA VAL A 138 -6.19 20.79 29.69
C VAL A 138 -6.87 22.01 29.06
N LYS A 139 -8.00 21.83 28.38
CA LYS A 139 -8.78 22.93 27.80
C LYS A 139 -9.22 23.94 28.87
N SER A 140 -9.65 23.47 30.03
CA SER A 140 -10.06 24.33 31.15
C SER A 140 -8.89 25.11 31.74
N LEU A 141 -7.73 24.47 31.89
CA LEU A 141 -6.51 25.12 32.38
C LEU A 141 -6.01 26.20 31.42
N LEU A 142 -5.97 25.90 30.12
CA LEU A 142 -5.54 26.84 29.09
C LEU A 142 -6.48 28.06 28.98
N ALA A 143 -7.78 27.86 29.19
CA ALA A 143 -8.75 28.96 29.24
C ALA A 143 -8.48 29.94 30.40
N LEU A 144 -7.90 29.44 31.50
CA LEU A 144 -7.46 30.23 32.66
C LEU A 144 -6.03 30.77 32.52
N LYS A 145 -5.39 30.61 31.35
CA LYS A 145 -4.00 30.99 31.08
C LYS A 145 -2.96 30.27 31.96
N VAL A 146 -3.35 29.16 32.60
CA VAL A 146 -2.42 28.27 33.31
C VAL A 146 -1.53 27.56 32.28
N ILE A 147 -0.24 27.37 32.59
CA ILE A 147 0.68 26.54 31.79
C ILE A 147 0.70 25.11 32.36
N PRO A 148 0.09 24.12 31.68
CA PRO A 148 0.18 22.74 32.13
C PRO A 148 1.58 22.17 31.89
N VAL A 149 2.16 21.57 32.93
CA VAL A 149 3.48 20.94 32.92
C VAL A 149 3.32 19.43 33.04
N PHE A 150 3.52 18.74 31.93
CA PHE A 150 3.47 17.30 31.80
C PHE A 150 4.84 16.66 31.99
N ASN A 151 4.86 15.51 32.66
CA ASN A 151 5.99 14.60 32.64
C ASN A 151 5.50 13.15 32.74
N GLU A 152 6.25 12.22 32.15
CA GLU A 152 6.04 10.79 32.37
C GLU A 152 6.18 10.45 33.87
N ASN A 153 5.22 9.68 34.38
CA ASN A 153 5.22 9.16 35.73
C ASN A 153 6.08 7.89 35.85
N ASP A 154 7.38 8.06 35.63
CA ASP A 154 8.40 7.00 35.74
C ASP A 154 8.36 6.26 37.09
N ALA A 155 7.81 6.86 38.15
CA ALA A 155 7.75 6.29 39.49
C ALA A 155 6.79 5.08 39.58
N VAL A 156 5.67 5.13 38.85
CA VAL A 156 4.62 4.07 38.87
C VAL A 156 4.39 3.44 37.50
N SER A 157 5.09 3.89 36.46
CA SER A 157 5.08 3.24 35.15
C SER A 157 5.33 1.73 35.30
N THR A 158 4.55 0.90 34.60
CA THR A 158 4.61 -0.56 34.70
C THR A 158 5.89 -1.14 34.10
N ARG A 159 6.70 -0.31 33.43
CA ARG A 159 7.90 -0.72 32.71
C ARG A 159 9.03 -1.17 33.64
N ARG A 160 9.79 -2.16 33.18
CA ARG A 160 11.07 -2.62 33.72
C ARG A 160 12.05 -2.63 32.53
N ALA A 161 13.15 -1.90 32.60
CA ALA A 161 14.05 -1.68 31.44
C ALA A 161 14.69 -2.98 30.88
N PRO A 162 15.22 -3.02 29.63
CA PRO A 162 14.94 -2.20 28.43
C PRO A 162 14.27 -3.01 27.28
N TYR A 163 13.15 -2.51 26.74
CA TYR A 163 12.99 -1.95 25.37
C TYR A 163 12.59 -2.93 24.25
N GLU A 164 11.29 -3.26 24.24
CA GLU A 164 10.36 -3.44 23.12
C GLU A 164 9.10 -3.94 23.81
N ASP A 165 8.02 -3.14 23.88
CA ASP A 165 6.73 -3.79 24.11
C ASP A 165 6.33 -4.47 22.81
N SER A 166 5.39 -5.42 22.85
CA SER A 166 4.94 -6.16 21.68
C SER A 166 4.33 -5.29 20.56
N SER A 167 4.21 -3.97 20.78
CA SER A 167 3.81 -2.99 19.77
C SER A 167 4.98 -2.28 19.08
N GLY A 168 6.23 -2.47 19.55
CA GLY A 168 7.43 -1.86 18.97
C GLY A 168 7.56 -0.35 19.22
N ILE A 169 6.72 0.24 20.07
CA ILE A 169 6.69 1.69 20.29
C ILE A 169 7.63 2.07 21.44
N PHE A 170 8.68 2.83 21.10
CA PHE A 170 9.55 3.47 22.06
C PHE A 170 8.80 4.62 22.77
N TRP A 171 8.51 4.47 24.07
CA TRP A 171 7.84 5.53 24.85
C TRP A 171 8.81 6.28 25.76
N ASP A 172 8.99 7.57 25.47
CA ASP A 172 9.65 8.53 26.34
C ASP A 172 8.89 9.87 26.31
N ASN A 173 9.48 10.92 26.90
CA ASN A 173 8.86 12.24 26.90
C ASN A 173 8.79 12.90 25.50
N ASP A 174 9.54 12.41 24.50
CA ASP A 174 9.35 12.84 23.10
C ASP A 174 8.05 12.23 22.55
N SER A 175 7.85 10.92 22.73
CA SER A 175 6.61 10.23 22.34
C SER A 175 5.38 10.78 23.09
N LEU A 176 5.51 11.06 24.38
CA LEU A 176 4.46 11.74 25.16
C LEU A 176 4.09 13.09 24.56
N ALA A 177 5.07 13.89 24.14
CA ALA A 177 4.81 15.19 23.53
C ALA A 177 4.08 15.05 22.17
N GLY A 178 4.44 14.05 21.36
CA GLY A 178 3.73 13.72 20.12
C GLY A 178 2.28 13.31 20.37
N LEU A 179 2.03 12.44 21.35
CA LEU A 179 0.68 12.00 21.71
C LEU A 179 -0.18 13.11 22.30
N LEU A 180 0.39 13.92 23.19
CA LEU A 180 -0.28 15.11 23.71
C LEU A 180 -0.62 16.08 22.58
N ALA A 181 0.27 16.28 21.60
CA ALA A 181 0.01 17.18 20.47
C ALA A 181 -1.23 16.74 19.70
N MET A 182 -1.39 15.43 19.48
CA MET A 182 -2.59 14.88 18.85
C MET A 182 -3.82 15.02 19.75
N GLU A 183 -3.71 14.63 21.02
CA GLU A 183 -4.82 14.58 21.96
C GLU A 183 -5.43 15.96 22.23
N VAL A 184 -4.57 16.95 22.42
CA VAL A 184 -4.97 18.33 22.67
C VAL A 184 -5.04 19.14 21.38
N LYS A 185 -4.94 18.53 20.19
CA LYS A 185 -4.98 19.21 18.88
C LYS A 185 -4.11 20.47 18.86
N ALA A 186 -2.82 20.29 19.14
CA ALA A 186 -1.86 21.38 19.13
C ALA A 186 -1.49 21.76 17.69
N ASP A 187 -1.43 23.06 17.41
CA ASP A 187 -1.07 23.60 16.09
C ASP A 187 0.44 23.51 15.84
N LEU A 188 1.25 23.47 16.91
CA LEU A 188 2.71 23.42 16.83
C LEU A 188 3.31 22.56 17.95
N LEU A 189 4.13 21.58 17.57
CA LEU A 189 4.99 20.82 18.48
C LEU A 189 6.45 21.27 18.33
N VAL A 190 7.04 21.78 19.41
CA VAL A 190 8.44 22.23 19.48
C VAL A 190 9.23 21.27 20.36
N LEU A 191 10.13 20.49 19.75
CA LEU A 191 11.03 19.58 20.46
C LEU A 191 12.40 20.24 20.64
N LEU A 192 12.72 20.70 21.86
CA LEU A 192 14.03 21.30 22.13
C LEU A 192 15.14 20.24 22.15
N SER A 193 16.26 20.57 21.51
CA SER A 193 17.44 19.72 21.38
C SER A 193 18.70 20.45 21.85
N ASP A 194 19.69 19.69 22.28
CA ASP A 194 21.05 20.16 22.58
C ASP A 194 21.95 20.20 21.32
N VAL A 195 21.38 19.84 20.17
CA VAL A 195 21.95 19.93 18.83
C VAL A 195 21.14 20.96 18.04
N GLU A 196 21.78 21.74 17.15
CA GLU A 196 21.13 22.84 16.40
C GLU A 196 19.91 22.40 15.57
N GLY A 197 19.86 21.14 15.15
CA GLY A 197 18.74 20.58 14.41
C GLY A 197 18.98 19.14 13.96
N LEU A 198 18.28 18.76 12.90
CA LEU A 198 18.44 17.45 12.26
C LEU A 198 19.55 17.51 11.22
N TYR A 199 20.46 16.56 11.24
CA TYR A 199 21.59 16.48 10.31
C TYR A 199 21.50 15.21 9.45
N SER A 200 22.07 15.22 8.24
CA SER A 200 22.15 14.03 7.37
C SER A 200 23.05 12.93 7.94
N GLY A 201 24.00 13.28 8.81
CA GLY A 201 24.83 12.36 9.58
C GLY A 201 25.25 12.96 10.94
N PRO A 202 26.27 12.41 11.60
CA PRO A 202 26.75 12.94 12.89
C PRO A 202 27.10 14.43 12.81
N PRO A 203 26.66 15.29 13.75
CA PRO A 203 26.96 16.73 13.71
C PRO A 203 28.46 17.08 13.77
N SER A 204 29.29 16.15 14.24
CA SER A 204 30.75 16.29 14.28
C SER A 204 31.43 16.04 12.93
N ASP A 205 30.73 15.47 11.95
CA ASP A 205 31.27 15.19 10.61
C ASP A 205 31.14 16.45 9.72
N PRO A 206 32.26 16.97 9.16
CA PRO A 206 32.22 18.13 8.25
C PRO A 206 31.33 17.94 7.00
N ASN A 207 31.08 16.70 6.58
CA ASN A 207 30.23 16.39 5.45
C ASN A 207 28.74 16.34 5.80
N SER A 208 28.42 16.41 7.10
CA SER A 208 27.04 16.37 7.58
C SER A 208 26.33 17.69 7.32
N LYS A 209 25.18 17.63 6.64
CA LYS A 209 24.40 18.82 6.28
C LYS A 209 23.21 18.98 7.21
N LEU A 210 22.96 20.22 7.62
CA LEU A 210 21.78 20.58 8.40
C LEU A 210 20.52 20.49 7.51
N ILE A 211 19.51 19.76 7.98
CA ILE A 211 18.22 19.55 7.31
C ILE A 211 17.22 20.53 7.91
N HIS A 212 16.95 21.61 7.16
CA HIS A 212 16.01 22.66 7.59
C HIS A 212 14.54 22.26 7.48
N THR A 213 14.21 21.34 6.56
CA THR A 213 12.86 20.83 6.34
C THR A 213 12.93 19.33 6.09
N TYR A 214 12.35 18.57 7.00
CA TYR A 214 12.30 17.13 6.92
C TYR A 214 10.95 16.68 6.33
N ILE A 215 11.03 15.82 5.32
CA ILE A 215 9.90 15.11 4.72
C ILE A 215 10.27 13.64 4.75
N LYS A 216 9.51 12.83 5.49
CA LYS A 216 9.86 11.44 5.81
C LYS A 216 10.15 10.63 4.55
N GLU A 217 9.28 10.72 3.56
CA GLU A 217 9.34 9.96 2.31
C GLU A 217 10.60 10.26 1.49
N LYS A 218 11.14 11.47 1.62
CA LYS A 218 12.31 11.92 0.86
C LYS A 218 13.61 11.72 1.62
N HIS A 219 13.62 12.00 2.92
CA HIS A 219 14.86 12.15 3.67
C HIS A 219 15.15 11.00 4.63
N GLN A 220 14.17 10.14 4.99
CA GLN A 220 14.39 9.11 6.00
C GLN A 220 15.51 8.13 5.63
N ALA A 221 15.62 7.76 4.35
CA ALA A 221 16.66 6.86 3.86
C ALA A 221 18.07 7.50 3.80
N GLU A 222 18.15 8.84 3.87
CA GLU A 222 19.40 9.59 3.75
C GLU A 222 20.02 9.96 5.11
N ILE A 223 19.28 9.74 6.21
CA ILE A 223 19.71 10.13 7.56
C ILE A 223 20.24 8.93 8.31
N THR A 224 21.48 9.04 8.79
CA THR A 224 22.04 8.09 9.76
C THR A 224 21.87 8.67 11.17
N PHE A 225 20.98 8.07 11.97
CA PHE A 225 20.82 8.44 13.36
C PHE A 225 21.97 7.88 14.22
N GLY A 226 22.66 8.75 14.95
CA GLY A 226 23.73 8.37 15.88
C GLY A 226 23.22 7.89 17.24
N ASP A 227 24.17 7.50 18.11
CA ASP A 227 23.88 7.05 19.47
C ASP A 227 23.20 8.10 20.34
N LYS A 228 22.40 7.64 21.31
CA LYS A 228 21.73 8.49 22.31
C LYS A 228 22.73 9.28 23.16
N SER A 229 22.34 10.48 23.60
CA SER A 229 23.18 11.28 24.50
C SER A 229 23.31 10.66 25.89
N ARG A 230 24.38 11.01 26.63
CA ARG A 230 24.71 10.45 27.96
C ARG A 230 23.55 10.49 28.98
N LEU A 231 22.65 11.45 28.84
CA LEU A 231 21.51 11.68 29.75
C LEU A 231 20.15 11.45 29.08
N GLY A 232 20.12 11.20 27.78
CA GLY A 232 18.91 11.01 26.97
C GLY A 232 18.55 9.54 26.79
N ARG A 233 17.26 9.22 26.72
CA ARG A 233 16.77 7.85 26.50
C ARG A 233 16.58 7.53 25.01
N GLY A 234 15.95 8.42 24.22
CA GLY A 234 15.56 8.18 22.82
C GLY A 234 16.39 8.83 21.72
N GLY A 235 17.31 9.75 22.05
CA GLY A 235 18.20 10.38 21.05
C GLY A 235 17.47 11.32 20.07
N MET A 236 17.95 11.37 18.82
CA MET A 236 17.32 12.14 17.74
C MET A 236 16.22 11.32 17.03
N THR A 237 16.37 10.00 16.94
CA THR A 237 15.38 9.09 16.35
C THR A 237 14.00 9.26 16.99
N ALA A 238 13.93 9.18 18.32
CA ALA A 238 12.66 9.36 19.04
C ALA A 238 12.01 10.74 18.81
N LYS A 239 12.82 11.80 18.63
CA LYS A 239 12.29 13.14 18.31
C LYS A 239 11.66 13.17 16.92
N VAL A 240 12.34 12.60 15.93
CA VAL A 240 11.84 12.56 14.56
C VAL A 240 10.59 11.70 14.48
N ASP A 241 10.58 10.53 15.13
CA ASP A 241 9.41 9.65 15.17
C ASP A 241 8.21 10.33 15.84
N ALA A 242 8.41 11.02 16.97
CA ALA A 242 7.36 11.77 17.64
C ALA A 242 6.83 12.93 16.77
N ALA A 243 7.73 13.67 16.10
CA ALA A 243 7.35 14.77 15.22
C ALA A 243 6.57 14.29 13.99
N VAL A 244 7.01 13.19 13.36
CA VAL A 244 6.29 12.55 12.25
C VAL A 244 4.93 12.05 12.70
N CYS A 245 4.87 11.36 13.84
CA CYS A 245 3.62 10.83 14.39
C CYS A 245 2.59 11.95 14.59
N ALA A 246 3.00 13.05 15.25
CA ALA A 246 2.15 14.22 15.43
C ALA A 246 1.73 14.84 14.08
N ALA A 247 2.66 15.01 13.13
CA ALA A 247 2.39 15.66 11.85
C ALA A 247 1.55 14.82 10.87
N SER A 248 1.59 13.49 10.96
CA SER A 248 0.85 12.57 10.08
C SER A 248 -0.55 12.19 10.60
N SER A 249 -0.94 12.69 11.77
CA SER A 249 -2.12 12.21 12.51
C SER A 249 -3.47 12.72 12.03
N ASP A 250 -3.51 13.74 11.16
CA ASP A 250 -4.74 14.46 10.82
C ASP A 250 -5.46 13.96 9.55
N GLY A 251 -5.08 12.82 8.97
CA GLY A 251 -5.63 12.35 7.70
C GLY A 251 -6.60 11.17 7.81
N LEU A 252 -7.81 11.30 7.26
CA LEU A 252 -8.62 10.15 6.84
C LEU A 252 -8.02 9.63 5.51
N ILE A 253 -7.31 8.51 5.57
CA ILE A 253 -6.59 7.98 4.39
C ILE A 253 -7.43 6.90 3.73
N LEU A 254 -7.75 7.11 2.45
CA LEU A 254 -8.41 6.13 1.59
C LEU A 254 -7.39 5.47 0.66
N GLU A 255 -7.34 4.15 0.67
CA GLU A 255 -6.49 3.32 -0.17
C GLU A 255 -7.36 2.40 -1.03
N LYS A 256 -7.03 2.29 -2.32
CA LYS A 256 -7.59 1.27 -3.21
C LYS A 256 -6.51 0.23 -3.50
N THR A 257 -6.76 -1.02 -3.14
CA THR A 257 -5.78 -2.11 -3.28
C THR A 257 -6.39 -3.29 -4.03
N SER A 258 -5.55 -4.01 -4.78
CA SER A 258 -5.97 -5.23 -5.46
C SER A 258 -6.22 -6.36 -4.46
N CYS A 259 -7.24 -7.17 -4.70
CA CYS A 259 -7.52 -8.37 -3.92
C CYS A 259 -7.96 -9.52 -4.84
N PRO A 260 -7.81 -10.79 -4.39
CA PRO A 260 -8.27 -11.94 -5.17
C PRO A 260 -9.78 -11.85 -5.43
N LEU A 261 -10.23 -12.48 -6.53
CA LEU A 261 -11.65 -12.72 -6.77
C LEU A 261 -12.27 -13.71 -5.77
N CYS A 262 -11.44 -14.52 -5.11
CA CYS A 262 -11.77 -15.60 -4.18
C CYS A 262 -11.80 -16.99 -4.84
N VAL A 263 -12.93 -17.53 -5.30
CA VAL A 263 -13.02 -18.91 -5.80
C VAL A 263 -13.31 -18.95 -7.30
N LEU A 264 -12.44 -19.61 -8.05
CA LEU A 264 -12.56 -19.77 -9.50
C LEU A 264 -13.02 -21.18 -9.85
N LEU A 265 -14.00 -21.32 -10.74
CA LEU A 265 -14.35 -22.60 -11.38
C LEU A 265 -13.90 -22.59 -12.84
N ILE A 266 -12.96 -23.45 -13.19
CA ILE A 266 -12.40 -23.49 -14.54
C ILE A 266 -12.66 -24.85 -15.18
N VAL A 267 -13.43 -24.81 -16.27
CA VAL A 267 -13.86 -25.98 -17.02
C VAL A 267 -13.10 -26.02 -18.33
N PHE A 268 -12.30 -27.07 -18.55
CA PHE A 268 -11.47 -27.18 -19.74
C PHE A 268 -11.51 -28.59 -20.35
N GLU A 269 -11.21 -28.68 -21.65
CA GLU A 269 -11.19 -29.95 -22.39
C GLU A 269 -9.90 -30.75 -22.13
N SER A 270 -9.45 -31.58 -23.08
CA SER A 270 -8.31 -32.50 -22.94
C SER A 270 -6.94 -31.78 -23.02
N ARG A 271 -6.72 -30.76 -22.19
CA ARG A 271 -5.50 -29.93 -22.15
C ARG A 271 -4.82 -29.94 -20.77
N PRO A 272 -3.96 -30.93 -20.47
CA PRO A 272 -3.25 -31.01 -19.20
C PRO A 272 -2.26 -29.86 -18.97
N ASP A 273 -1.73 -29.27 -20.03
CA ASP A 273 -0.87 -28.09 -20.01
C ASP A 273 -1.60 -26.86 -19.44
N ALA A 274 -2.88 -26.68 -19.80
CA ALA A 274 -3.72 -25.61 -19.26
C ALA A 274 -3.90 -25.73 -17.75
N PHE A 275 -3.97 -26.97 -17.21
CA PHE A 275 -4.06 -27.20 -15.76
C PHE A 275 -2.95 -26.46 -15.01
N VAL A 276 -1.70 -26.63 -15.45
CA VAL A 276 -0.52 -26.07 -14.77
C VAL A 276 -0.53 -24.55 -14.85
N GLN A 277 -0.86 -23.99 -16.01
CA GLN A 277 -0.96 -22.54 -16.21
C GLN A 277 -2.01 -21.91 -15.29
N ILE A 278 -3.22 -22.50 -15.30
CA ILE A 278 -4.36 -22.01 -14.51
C ILE A 278 -4.07 -22.12 -13.01
N ALA A 279 -3.56 -23.25 -12.56
CA ALA A 279 -3.21 -23.46 -11.15
C ALA A 279 -2.15 -22.45 -10.68
N SER A 280 -1.13 -22.21 -11.50
CA SER A 280 -0.05 -21.26 -11.18
C SER A 280 -0.58 -19.83 -11.07
N LEU A 281 -1.46 -19.42 -11.99
CA LEU A 281 -2.10 -18.10 -11.96
C LEU A 281 -3.02 -17.93 -10.74
N ALA A 282 -3.82 -18.94 -10.41
CA ALA A 282 -4.70 -18.91 -9.24
C ALA A 282 -3.89 -18.79 -7.94
N ILE A 283 -2.82 -19.59 -7.78
CA ILE A 283 -1.92 -19.51 -6.62
C ILE A 283 -1.27 -18.13 -6.53
N ARG A 284 -0.73 -17.61 -7.65
CA ARG A 284 -0.06 -16.31 -7.69
C ARG A 284 -0.98 -15.15 -7.32
N THR A 285 -2.26 -15.28 -7.63
CA THR A 285 -3.29 -14.26 -7.39
C THR A 285 -4.06 -14.47 -6.08
N GLY A 286 -3.73 -15.52 -5.30
CA GLY A 286 -4.38 -15.81 -4.02
C GLY A 286 -5.82 -16.32 -4.16
N ASN A 287 -6.20 -16.87 -5.31
CA ASN A 287 -7.52 -17.43 -5.55
C ASN A 287 -7.57 -18.93 -5.22
N GLY A 288 -8.66 -19.37 -4.59
CA GLY A 288 -9.05 -20.78 -4.55
C GLY A 288 -9.54 -21.24 -5.91
N LEU A 289 -9.37 -22.54 -6.21
CA LEU A 289 -9.56 -23.03 -7.56
C LEU A 289 -10.25 -24.40 -7.58
N LEU A 290 -11.36 -24.48 -8.32
CA LEU A 290 -12.02 -25.72 -8.72
C LEU A 290 -11.75 -25.96 -10.21
N LEU A 291 -11.13 -27.10 -10.53
CA LEU A 291 -10.79 -27.48 -11.89
C LEU A 291 -11.65 -28.64 -12.36
N LYS A 292 -12.17 -28.52 -13.58
CA LYS A 292 -12.84 -29.63 -14.27
C LYS A 292 -12.25 -29.82 -15.65
N GLY A 293 -11.37 -30.81 -15.79
CA GLY A 293 -10.80 -31.22 -17.08
C GLY A 293 -11.66 -32.23 -17.85
N GLY A 294 -11.34 -32.45 -19.13
CA GLY A 294 -11.92 -33.51 -19.96
C GLY A 294 -11.69 -34.92 -19.39
N LYS A 295 -12.62 -35.85 -19.66
CA LYS A 295 -12.52 -37.25 -19.17
C LYS A 295 -11.29 -37.96 -19.75
N GLU A 296 -10.87 -37.57 -20.95
CA GLU A 296 -9.72 -38.09 -21.68
C GLU A 296 -8.40 -37.78 -20.97
N ALA A 297 -8.32 -36.63 -20.29
CA ALA A 297 -7.14 -36.16 -19.56
C ALA A 297 -7.14 -36.52 -18.06
N ARG A 298 -8.12 -37.32 -17.59
CA ARG A 298 -8.34 -37.57 -16.15
C ARG A 298 -7.08 -38.04 -15.40
N ARG A 299 -6.35 -39.02 -15.95
CA ARG A 299 -5.15 -39.56 -15.28
C ARG A 299 -4.02 -38.54 -15.22
N SER A 300 -3.81 -37.78 -16.30
CA SER A 300 -2.81 -36.72 -16.35
C SER A 300 -3.13 -35.61 -15.36
N ASN A 301 -4.39 -35.15 -15.33
CA ASN A 301 -4.84 -34.12 -14.41
C ASN A 301 -4.74 -34.56 -12.95
N ALA A 302 -5.02 -35.83 -12.63
CA ALA A 302 -4.87 -36.36 -11.28
C ALA A 302 -3.41 -36.35 -10.79
N ILE A 303 -2.46 -36.70 -11.66
CA ILE A 303 -1.03 -36.66 -11.31
C ILE A 303 -0.57 -35.21 -11.16
N LEU A 304 -0.94 -34.33 -12.09
CA LEU A 304 -0.60 -32.90 -12.03
C LEU A 304 -1.17 -32.24 -10.78
N HIS A 305 -2.43 -32.53 -10.45
CA HIS A 305 -3.07 -32.09 -9.20
C HIS A 305 -2.25 -32.51 -7.99
N LYS A 306 -1.91 -33.80 -7.88
CA LYS A 306 -1.09 -34.32 -6.76
C LYS A 306 0.26 -33.62 -6.65
N ILE A 307 0.95 -33.40 -7.77
CA ILE A 307 2.27 -32.73 -7.78
C ILE A 307 2.12 -31.28 -7.30
N ILE A 308 1.14 -30.55 -7.85
CA ILE A 308 0.94 -29.13 -7.52
C ILE A 308 0.51 -28.99 -6.05
N THR A 309 -0.44 -29.79 -5.56
CA THR A 309 -0.86 -29.73 -4.15
C THR A 309 0.27 -30.13 -3.20
N SER A 310 1.17 -31.04 -3.61
CA SER A 310 2.35 -31.39 -2.80
C SER A 310 3.40 -30.28 -2.72
N ALA A 311 3.35 -29.30 -3.63
CA ALA A 311 4.21 -28.13 -3.60
C ALA A 311 3.61 -26.96 -2.79
N ILE A 312 2.33 -27.04 -2.40
CA ILE A 312 1.66 -26.03 -1.58
C ILE A 312 2.09 -26.22 -0.12
N PRO A 313 2.56 -25.16 0.58
CA PRO A 313 2.92 -25.25 1.99
C PRO A 313 1.73 -25.62 2.88
N ASP A 314 2.00 -26.36 3.97
CA ASP A 314 0.98 -26.76 4.96
C ASP A 314 0.22 -25.57 5.57
N SER A 315 0.84 -24.38 5.62
CA SER A 315 0.21 -23.15 6.11
C SER A 315 -0.96 -22.64 5.25
N VAL A 316 -1.02 -23.04 3.99
CA VAL A 316 -2.10 -22.69 3.04
C VAL A 316 -3.13 -23.81 2.95
N GLY A 317 -2.67 -25.07 3.04
CA GLY A 317 -3.51 -26.25 3.00
C GLY A 317 -3.67 -26.85 1.60
N ASP A 318 -3.79 -28.17 1.54
CA ASP A 318 -3.88 -28.97 0.31
C ASP A 318 -5.22 -28.81 -0.45
N LYS A 319 -6.24 -28.26 0.22
CA LYS A 319 -7.59 -28.05 -0.33
C LYS A 319 -7.73 -26.79 -1.18
N LEU A 320 -6.68 -25.98 -1.34
CA LEU A 320 -6.73 -24.76 -2.16
C LEU A 320 -7.17 -25.04 -3.61
N ILE A 321 -6.75 -26.20 -4.15
CA ILE A 321 -7.08 -26.64 -5.50
C ILE A 321 -7.91 -27.91 -5.44
N GLY A 322 -9.19 -27.83 -5.83
CA GLY A 322 -10.10 -28.96 -5.95
C GLY A 322 -10.20 -29.48 -7.39
N LEU A 323 -10.24 -30.80 -7.55
CA LEU A 323 -10.47 -31.44 -8.85
C LEU A 323 -11.88 -32.05 -8.90
N VAL A 324 -12.72 -31.52 -9.78
CA VAL A 324 -14.10 -31.99 -9.98
C VAL A 324 -14.09 -33.27 -10.81
N ALA A 325 -14.71 -34.33 -10.28
CA ALA A 325 -14.63 -35.67 -10.86
C ALA A 325 -15.62 -35.90 -12.00
N SER A 326 -16.89 -35.47 -11.88
CA SER A 326 -17.93 -35.70 -12.88
C SER A 326 -18.29 -34.43 -13.65
N ARG A 327 -18.76 -34.61 -14.89
CA ARG A 327 -19.39 -33.52 -15.67
C ARG A 327 -20.81 -33.22 -15.16
N GLU A 328 -21.44 -34.20 -14.54
CA GLU A 328 -22.79 -34.11 -13.97
C GLU A 328 -22.85 -33.15 -12.79
N ASP A 329 -21.71 -32.88 -12.13
CA ASP A 329 -21.62 -31.95 -10.99
C ASP A 329 -21.58 -30.47 -11.44
N ILE A 330 -21.30 -30.18 -12.73
CA ILE A 330 -21.12 -28.80 -13.22
C ILE A 330 -22.39 -27.96 -13.05
N PRO A 331 -23.60 -28.42 -13.44
CA PRO A 331 -24.81 -27.63 -13.29
C PRO A 331 -25.12 -27.25 -11.84
N ASP A 332 -24.75 -28.09 -10.87
CA ASP A 332 -24.95 -27.79 -9.45
C ASP A 332 -23.87 -26.84 -8.92
N LEU A 333 -22.62 -26.95 -9.38
CA LEU A 333 -21.58 -25.96 -9.08
C LEU A 333 -21.91 -24.58 -9.64
N LEU A 334 -22.50 -24.50 -10.84
CA LEU A 334 -22.92 -23.23 -11.44
C LEU A 334 -24.07 -22.53 -10.68
N LYS A 335 -24.75 -23.23 -9.75
CA LYS A 335 -25.78 -22.64 -8.87
C LYS A 335 -25.21 -22.08 -7.56
N LEU A 336 -23.94 -22.31 -7.27
CA LEU A 336 -23.28 -21.83 -6.05
C LEU A 336 -22.73 -20.41 -6.26
N ASP A 337 -23.61 -19.47 -6.62
CA ASP A 337 -23.27 -18.06 -6.84
C ASP A 337 -22.88 -17.32 -5.54
N ASP A 338 -23.13 -17.93 -4.39
CA ASP A 338 -22.69 -17.50 -3.06
C ASP A 338 -21.26 -17.97 -2.71
N VAL A 339 -20.68 -18.89 -3.50
CA VAL A 339 -19.38 -19.51 -3.23
C VAL A 339 -18.39 -19.41 -4.40
N ILE A 340 -18.86 -19.38 -5.65
CA ILE A 340 -18.01 -19.34 -6.85
C ILE A 340 -18.12 -17.97 -7.52
N ASP A 341 -17.04 -17.19 -7.46
CA ASP A 341 -17.01 -15.80 -7.91
C ASP A 341 -16.80 -15.64 -9.42
N LEU A 342 -16.17 -16.62 -10.07
CA LEU A 342 -15.93 -16.57 -11.52
C LEU A 342 -15.85 -17.97 -12.14
N VAL A 343 -16.56 -18.14 -13.27
CA VAL A 343 -16.51 -19.36 -14.08
C VAL A 343 -15.83 -19.06 -15.42
N ILE A 344 -14.80 -19.83 -15.78
CA ILE A 344 -14.10 -19.68 -17.06
C ILE A 344 -14.15 -20.98 -17.86
N PRO A 345 -14.88 -21.04 -18.98
CA PRO A 345 -14.81 -22.15 -19.90
C PRO A 345 -13.64 -22.05 -20.89
N ARG A 346 -12.91 -23.14 -21.06
CA ARG A 346 -11.77 -23.28 -21.98
C ARG A 346 -11.92 -24.52 -22.86
N GLY A 347 -12.48 -24.34 -24.05
CA GLY A 347 -12.70 -25.45 -24.97
C GLY A 347 -13.36 -25.02 -26.26
N SER A 348 -13.98 -25.97 -26.95
CA SER A 348 -14.67 -25.75 -28.22
C SER A 348 -15.73 -24.65 -28.14
N ASN A 349 -15.99 -23.98 -29.28
CA ASN A 349 -17.05 -22.98 -29.38
C ASN A 349 -18.42 -23.51 -28.96
N SER A 350 -18.67 -24.83 -29.04
CA SER A 350 -19.92 -25.43 -28.54
C SER A 350 -20.02 -25.38 -27.01
N LEU A 351 -18.94 -25.67 -26.29
CA LEU A 351 -18.85 -25.56 -24.83
C LEU A 351 -18.93 -24.10 -24.39
N VAL A 352 -18.17 -23.23 -25.07
CA VAL A 352 -18.15 -21.79 -24.79
C VAL A 352 -19.50 -21.15 -25.11
N SER A 353 -20.15 -21.47 -26.23
CA SER A 353 -21.46 -20.90 -26.63
C SER A 353 -22.62 -21.43 -25.78
N GLN A 354 -22.56 -22.68 -25.31
CA GLN A 354 -23.50 -23.18 -24.28
C GLN A 354 -23.46 -22.31 -23.02
N ILE A 355 -22.32 -21.66 -22.75
CA ILE A 355 -22.10 -20.76 -21.62
C ILE A 355 -22.29 -19.27 -22.01
N ASN A 356 -22.05 -18.88 -23.27
CA ASN A 356 -21.97 -17.48 -23.72
C ASN A 356 -23.15 -16.93 -24.56
N ASN A 357 -24.18 -17.71 -24.93
CA ASN A 357 -25.22 -17.33 -25.91
C ASN A 357 -26.15 -16.14 -25.50
N SER A 358 -25.62 -14.91 -25.41
CA SER A 358 -26.39 -13.69 -25.08
C SER A 358 -26.25 -12.50 -26.04
N THR A 359 -25.20 -12.31 -26.86
CA THR A 359 -25.14 -11.13 -27.78
C THR A 359 -24.18 -11.31 -28.97
N LYS A 360 -24.40 -10.53 -30.05
CA LYS A 360 -23.55 -10.47 -31.29
C LYS A 360 -23.48 -9.04 -31.83
N ILE A 361 -22.43 -8.69 -32.60
CA ILE A 361 -22.41 -7.92 -33.89
C ILE A 361 -20.94 -7.70 -34.38
N PRO A 362 -20.64 -7.72 -35.71
CA PRO A 362 -19.29 -7.48 -36.28
C PRO A 362 -19.16 -6.39 -37.39
N VAL A 363 -17.92 -6.03 -37.82
CA VAL A 363 -17.59 -5.06 -38.92
C VAL A 363 -16.25 -5.39 -39.68
N LEU A 364 -16.03 -4.74 -40.85
CA LEU A 364 -15.11 -4.95 -42.01
C LEU A 364 -13.81 -4.08 -42.11
N GLY A 365 -12.85 -4.46 -42.99
CA GLY A 365 -11.69 -3.64 -43.45
C GLY A 365 -10.81 -4.23 -44.60
N HIS A 366 -9.80 -3.50 -45.12
CA HIS A 366 -9.22 -3.57 -46.49
C HIS A 366 -7.65 -3.52 -46.63
N ALA A 367 -7.14 -3.56 -47.88
CA ALA A 367 -5.90 -4.14 -48.46
C ALA A 367 -4.47 -3.62 -48.13
N ALA A 368 -3.50 -4.48 -48.52
CA ALA A 368 -2.17 -4.71 -47.95
C ALA A 368 -1.02 -4.82 -48.98
N ASN A 369 0.23 -4.73 -48.50
CA ASN A 369 1.45 -5.13 -49.23
C ASN A 369 1.41 -6.63 -49.63
N PRO A 370 1.69 -6.99 -50.91
CA PRO A 370 1.55 -8.35 -51.44
C PRO A 370 2.30 -9.47 -50.70
N ASP A 371 3.59 -9.30 -50.44
CA ASP A 371 4.43 -10.40 -49.94
C ASP A 371 4.28 -10.60 -48.43
N MET A 372 4.04 -9.50 -47.71
CA MET A 372 3.71 -9.53 -46.29
C MET A 372 2.32 -10.15 -46.08
N ALA A 373 1.32 -9.75 -46.88
CA ALA A 373 -0.03 -10.30 -46.79
C ALA A 373 -0.06 -11.82 -47.00
N LYS A 374 0.69 -12.33 -47.99
CA LYS A 374 0.83 -13.78 -48.23
C LYS A 374 1.34 -14.52 -47.00
N LYS A 375 2.43 -14.03 -46.40
CA LYS A 375 3.03 -14.65 -45.21
C LYS A 375 2.06 -14.66 -44.03
N ILE A 376 1.42 -13.52 -43.75
CA ILE A 376 0.49 -13.37 -42.62
C ILE A 376 -0.74 -14.27 -42.82
N VAL A 377 -1.36 -14.25 -44.00
CA VAL A 377 -2.57 -15.05 -44.29
C VAL A 377 -2.28 -16.54 -44.20
N ARG A 378 -1.15 -16.99 -44.75
CA ARG A 378 -0.75 -18.40 -44.71
C ARG A 378 -0.56 -18.87 -43.28
N ASP A 379 0.22 -18.13 -42.50
CA ASP A 379 0.54 -18.44 -41.11
C ASP A 379 -0.71 -18.39 -40.23
N ALA A 380 -1.60 -17.40 -40.44
CA ALA A 380 -2.84 -17.25 -39.68
C ALA A 380 -3.86 -18.39 -39.92
N LYS A 381 -3.79 -19.10 -41.06
CA LYS A 381 -4.69 -20.23 -41.35
C LYS A 381 -4.08 -21.60 -41.07
N ILE A 382 -2.81 -21.80 -41.42
CA ILE A 382 -2.22 -23.14 -41.56
C ILE A 382 -1.40 -23.57 -40.34
N ASP A 383 -0.80 -22.65 -39.57
CA ASP A 383 0.05 -22.97 -38.41
C ASP A 383 -0.64 -23.95 -37.44
N TYR A 384 -1.83 -23.59 -36.96
CA TYR A 384 -2.60 -24.43 -36.06
C TYR A 384 -4.11 -24.25 -36.26
N PRO A 385 -4.73 -24.92 -37.25
CA PRO A 385 -6.10 -24.64 -37.68
C PRO A 385 -7.18 -24.82 -36.60
N ALA A 386 -6.89 -25.59 -35.55
CA ALA A 386 -7.82 -25.83 -34.44
C ALA A 386 -7.77 -24.74 -33.33
N ALA A 387 -6.88 -23.75 -33.44
CA ALA A 387 -6.83 -22.65 -32.47
C ALA A 387 -8.01 -21.68 -32.63
N CYS A 388 -8.45 -21.10 -31.52
CA CYS A 388 -9.55 -20.13 -31.47
C CYS A 388 -9.23 -18.77 -32.12
N ASN A 389 -7.94 -18.43 -32.26
CA ASN A 389 -7.45 -17.22 -32.94
C ASN A 389 -6.93 -17.50 -34.37
N THR A 390 -7.27 -18.65 -34.95
CA THR A 390 -7.02 -18.96 -36.36
C THR A 390 -7.91 -18.11 -37.25
N MET A 391 -7.39 -17.66 -38.39
CA MET A 391 -8.18 -16.90 -39.35
C MET A 391 -9.31 -17.77 -39.94
N GLU A 392 -10.56 -17.35 -39.75
CA GLU A 392 -11.73 -18.00 -40.36
C GLU A 392 -12.28 -17.21 -41.55
N THR A 393 -12.22 -15.88 -41.50
CA THR A 393 -12.73 -15.00 -42.55
C THR A 393 -11.59 -14.11 -43.08
N LEU A 394 -11.31 -14.19 -44.38
CA LEU A 394 -10.42 -13.24 -45.06
C LEU A 394 -11.25 -12.19 -45.82
N LEU A 395 -11.14 -10.93 -45.40
CA LEU A 395 -11.75 -9.78 -46.08
C LEU A 395 -10.74 -9.13 -47.02
N LEU A 396 -11.18 -8.83 -48.25
CA LEU A 396 -10.32 -8.34 -49.33
C LEU A 396 -10.88 -7.05 -49.91
N HIS A 397 -10.01 -6.08 -50.22
CA HIS A 397 -10.43 -4.87 -50.94
C HIS A 397 -10.86 -5.19 -52.35
N GLN A 398 -11.93 -4.53 -52.80
CA GLN A 398 -12.48 -4.69 -54.14
C GLN A 398 -11.40 -4.54 -55.21
N ASP A 399 -10.47 -3.59 -55.03
CA ASP A 399 -9.37 -3.34 -55.96
C ASP A 399 -8.37 -4.51 -56.09
N LEU A 400 -8.35 -5.44 -55.12
CA LEU A 400 -7.54 -6.65 -55.20
C LEU A 400 -8.21 -7.79 -56.00
N SER A 401 -9.48 -7.64 -56.40
CA SER A 401 -10.27 -8.72 -57.02
C SER A 401 -9.70 -9.22 -58.36
N ASN A 402 -9.00 -8.36 -59.10
CA ASN A 402 -8.37 -8.69 -60.39
C ASN A 402 -6.84 -8.84 -60.31
N ASN A 403 -6.26 -8.81 -59.12
CA ASN A 403 -4.81 -8.84 -58.93
C ASN A 403 -4.28 -10.28 -58.95
N ASP A 404 -3.15 -10.52 -59.64
CA ASP A 404 -2.50 -11.84 -59.69
C ASP A 404 -2.05 -12.33 -58.32
N LEU A 405 -1.78 -11.40 -57.39
CA LEU A 405 -1.54 -11.69 -55.99
C LEU A 405 -2.65 -12.56 -55.36
N LEU A 406 -3.91 -12.23 -55.63
CA LEU A 406 -5.05 -12.94 -55.05
C LEU A 406 -5.14 -14.35 -55.61
N LYS A 407 -4.92 -14.52 -56.91
CA LYS A 407 -4.92 -15.84 -57.55
C LYS A 407 -3.82 -16.73 -56.98
N GLU A 408 -2.63 -16.18 -56.79
CA GLU A 408 -1.49 -16.90 -56.19
C GLU A 408 -1.78 -17.31 -54.74
N LEU A 409 -2.34 -16.39 -53.93
CA LEU A 409 -2.70 -16.67 -52.54
C LEU A 409 -3.76 -17.77 -52.44
N LEU A 410 -4.81 -17.73 -53.26
CA LEU A 410 -5.86 -18.76 -53.27
C LEU A 410 -5.31 -20.10 -53.77
N ALA A 411 -4.40 -20.09 -54.74
CA ALA A 411 -3.73 -21.30 -55.22
C ALA A 411 -2.82 -21.92 -54.16
N GLU A 412 -2.09 -21.09 -53.39
CA GLU A 412 -1.27 -21.52 -52.27
C GLU A 412 -2.12 -22.13 -51.16
N LEU A 413 -3.20 -21.46 -50.73
CA LEU A 413 -4.11 -22.00 -49.70
C LEU A 413 -4.74 -23.33 -50.13
N ARG A 414 -5.13 -23.49 -51.41
CA ARG A 414 -5.64 -24.77 -51.92
C ARG A 414 -4.59 -25.87 -51.92
N ARG A 415 -3.33 -25.53 -52.25
CA ARG A 415 -2.20 -26.48 -52.23
C ARG A 415 -1.93 -27.00 -50.82
N GLU A 416 -2.11 -26.14 -49.82
CA GLU A 416 -2.00 -26.46 -48.40
C GLU A 416 -3.26 -27.15 -47.84
N GLY A 417 -4.24 -27.49 -48.68
CA GLY A 417 -5.43 -28.25 -48.29
C GLY A 417 -6.59 -27.42 -47.73
N VAL A 418 -6.52 -26.09 -47.79
CA VAL A 418 -7.59 -25.21 -47.31
C VAL A 418 -8.76 -25.20 -48.29
N THR A 419 -9.96 -25.54 -47.80
CA THR A 419 -11.20 -25.41 -48.57
C THR A 419 -11.69 -23.97 -48.52
N LEU A 420 -11.86 -23.34 -49.68
CA LEU A 420 -12.21 -21.92 -49.79
C LEU A 420 -13.69 -21.76 -50.10
N TYR A 421 -14.38 -20.92 -49.32
CA TYR A 421 -15.76 -20.51 -49.55
C TYR A 421 -15.83 -19.01 -49.79
N GLY A 422 -16.67 -18.59 -50.74
CA GLY A 422 -16.88 -17.19 -51.07
C GLY A 422 -18.16 -16.64 -50.44
N GLY A 423 -18.10 -15.42 -49.90
CA GLY A 423 -19.32 -14.62 -49.66
C GLY A 423 -20.07 -14.33 -50.96
N PRO A 424 -21.29 -13.73 -50.93
CA PRO A 424 -22.13 -13.55 -52.11
C PRO A 424 -21.39 -12.91 -53.31
N ARG A 425 -20.55 -11.90 -53.04
CA ARG A 425 -19.74 -11.21 -54.03
C ARG A 425 -18.53 -12.04 -54.50
N ALA A 426 -17.79 -12.62 -53.56
CA ALA A 426 -16.57 -13.40 -53.85
C ALA A 426 -16.87 -14.73 -54.56
N SER A 427 -17.98 -15.40 -54.22
CA SER A 427 -18.43 -16.65 -54.87
C SER A 427 -18.65 -16.44 -56.36
N SER A 428 -19.32 -15.35 -56.73
CA SER A 428 -19.58 -14.99 -58.13
C SER A 428 -18.31 -14.55 -58.88
N LEU A 429 -17.45 -13.75 -58.24
CA LEU A 429 -16.25 -13.21 -58.87
C LEU A 429 -15.10 -14.23 -59.01
N LEU A 430 -14.94 -15.11 -58.02
CA LEU A 430 -13.81 -16.04 -57.92
C LEU A 430 -14.19 -17.50 -58.21
N ASN A 431 -15.44 -17.74 -58.62
CA ASN A 431 -16.01 -19.07 -58.87
C ASN A 431 -15.79 -20.03 -57.69
N LEU A 432 -16.13 -19.58 -56.48
CA LEU A 432 -16.00 -20.34 -55.23
C LEU A 432 -17.37 -20.82 -54.74
N PRO A 433 -17.45 -21.98 -54.04
CA PRO A 433 -18.69 -22.39 -53.38
C PRO A 433 -19.13 -21.33 -52.35
N ARG A 434 -20.44 -21.10 -52.25
CA ARG A 434 -20.99 -20.04 -51.41
C ARG A 434 -20.93 -20.40 -49.93
N ALA A 435 -20.42 -19.48 -49.11
CA ALA A 435 -20.48 -19.59 -47.65
C ALA A 435 -21.91 -19.39 -47.13
N GLN A 436 -22.30 -20.13 -46.09
CA GLN A 436 -23.65 -20.06 -45.51
C GLN A 436 -23.86 -18.81 -44.65
N SER A 437 -22.82 -18.34 -43.94
CA SER A 437 -22.87 -17.15 -43.08
C SER A 437 -21.49 -16.52 -42.91
N LEU A 438 -21.45 -15.24 -42.53
CA LEU A 438 -20.23 -14.55 -42.09
C LEU A 438 -19.96 -14.90 -40.62
N HIS A 439 -18.76 -15.40 -40.29
CA HIS A 439 -18.37 -15.68 -38.92
C HIS A 439 -17.48 -14.56 -38.37
N CYS A 440 -17.91 -13.93 -37.29
CA CYS A 440 -17.15 -12.96 -36.50
C CYS A 440 -17.56 -13.09 -35.03
N ASP A 441 -16.59 -13.25 -34.14
CA ASP A 441 -16.78 -13.52 -32.71
C ASP A 441 -16.06 -12.50 -31.81
N SER A 442 -15.55 -11.41 -32.39
CA SER A 442 -14.82 -10.33 -31.70
C SER A 442 -13.60 -10.84 -30.89
N HIS A 443 -13.03 -11.98 -31.28
CA HIS A 443 -11.87 -12.57 -30.63
C HIS A 443 -10.58 -11.85 -31.02
N THR A 444 -10.15 -11.98 -32.27
CA THR A 444 -8.94 -11.33 -32.79
C THR A 444 -9.11 -10.96 -34.25
N ASP A 445 -8.94 -9.69 -34.57
CA ASP A 445 -9.03 -9.16 -35.92
C ASP A 445 -7.69 -8.52 -36.33
N CYS A 446 -7.31 -8.66 -37.59
CA CYS A 446 -6.06 -8.11 -38.12
C CYS A 446 -6.32 -7.33 -39.40
N ILE A 447 -5.73 -6.13 -39.49
CA ILE A 447 -5.59 -5.40 -40.73
C ILE A 447 -4.16 -5.53 -41.24
N VAL A 448 -4.03 -5.80 -42.54
CA VAL A 448 -2.74 -5.73 -43.23
C VAL A 448 -2.80 -4.53 -44.17
N THR A 449 -2.01 -3.50 -43.91
CA THR A 449 -1.98 -2.28 -44.72
C THR A 449 -0.70 -1.48 -44.49
N GLU A 450 -0.26 -0.74 -45.50
CA GLU A 450 0.84 0.24 -45.37
C GLU A 450 0.31 1.66 -45.07
N ASP A 451 -1.00 1.88 -45.24
CA ASP A 451 -1.62 3.15 -44.92
C ASP A 451 -1.81 3.29 -43.40
N ARG A 452 -1.06 4.23 -42.83
CA ARG A 452 -1.06 4.47 -41.38
C ARG A 452 -2.40 4.99 -40.88
N GLU A 453 -3.08 5.87 -41.61
CA GLU A 453 -4.36 6.43 -41.17
C GLU A 453 -5.44 5.35 -41.14
N VAL A 454 -5.43 4.47 -42.14
CA VAL A 454 -6.34 3.31 -42.20
C VAL A 454 -6.04 2.31 -41.09
N ALA A 455 -4.77 2.03 -40.81
CA ALA A 455 -4.36 1.17 -39.71
C ALA A 455 -4.84 1.71 -38.36
N GLU A 456 -4.58 2.99 -38.06
CA GLU A 456 -5.02 3.64 -36.82
C GLU A 456 -6.54 3.64 -36.71
N MET A 457 -7.25 3.95 -37.80
CA MET A 457 -8.71 3.90 -37.81
C MET A 457 -9.23 2.49 -37.48
N PHE A 458 -8.63 1.44 -38.03
CA PHE A 458 -9.00 0.06 -37.73
C PHE A 458 -8.74 -0.29 -36.27
N LEU A 459 -7.54 0.00 -35.76
CA LEU A 459 -7.14 -0.28 -34.38
C LEU A 459 -8.05 0.43 -33.35
N HIS A 460 -8.58 1.61 -33.68
CA HIS A 460 -9.46 2.35 -32.77
C HIS A 460 -10.94 1.97 -32.89
N ARG A 461 -11.40 1.50 -34.07
CA ARG A 461 -12.84 1.28 -34.32
C ARG A 461 -13.27 -0.17 -34.23
N VAL A 462 -12.36 -1.12 -34.42
CA VAL A 462 -12.69 -2.54 -34.33
C VAL A 462 -12.72 -2.98 -32.88
N ASP A 463 -13.85 -3.53 -32.49
CA ASP A 463 -14.16 -3.89 -31.12
C ASP A 463 -13.80 -5.37 -30.87
N ALA A 464 -12.49 -5.66 -30.87
CA ALA A 464 -11.86 -6.97 -30.65
C ALA A 464 -10.42 -6.79 -30.14
N ALA A 465 -9.66 -7.88 -29.95
CA ALA A 465 -8.20 -7.76 -29.94
C ALA A 465 -7.74 -7.46 -31.37
N VAL A 466 -7.06 -6.33 -31.61
CA VAL A 466 -6.81 -5.80 -32.96
C VAL A 466 -5.34 -5.69 -33.27
N PHE A 467 -4.93 -6.20 -34.43
CA PHE A 467 -3.52 -6.20 -34.87
C PHE A 467 -3.34 -5.47 -36.20
N HIS A 468 -2.17 -4.86 -36.38
CA HIS A 468 -1.73 -4.24 -37.63
C HIS A 468 -0.47 -4.98 -38.12
N ASN A 469 -0.53 -5.52 -39.34
CA ASN A 469 0.58 -6.23 -39.98
C ASN A 469 1.19 -7.37 -39.13
N ALA A 470 0.39 -8.00 -38.28
CA ALA A 470 0.81 -9.09 -37.40
C ALA A 470 -0.22 -10.22 -37.38
N ASN A 471 0.24 -11.45 -37.22
CA ASN A 471 -0.62 -12.64 -37.24
C ASN A 471 -1.60 -12.65 -36.03
N THR A 472 -2.87 -12.99 -36.26
CA THR A 472 -3.89 -13.21 -35.20
C THR A 472 -3.46 -14.26 -34.17
N ARG A 473 -2.60 -15.21 -34.55
CA ARG A 473 -1.99 -16.22 -33.67
C ARG A 473 -1.15 -15.64 -32.53
N PHE A 474 -0.73 -14.37 -32.62
CA PHE A 474 -0.05 -13.67 -31.53
C PHE A 474 -0.96 -13.41 -30.32
N CYS A 475 -2.29 -13.47 -30.46
CA CYS A 475 -3.23 -13.30 -29.35
C CYS A 475 -3.17 -14.51 -28.40
N ASP A 476 -2.19 -14.49 -27.50
CA ASP A 476 -1.85 -15.54 -26.55
C ASP A 476 -1.04 -14.92 -25.38
N GLY A 477 -1.35 -15.29 -24.15
CA GLY A 477 -0.75 -14.69 -22.96
C GLY A 477 0.77 -14.83 -22.89
N ALA A 478 1.34 -15.96 -23.31
CA ALA A 478 2.79 -16.14 -23.31
C ALA A 478 3.45 -15.25 -24.37
N ARG A 479 2.86 -15.16 -25.57
CA ARG A 479 3.33 -14.26 -26.64
C ARG A 479 3.22 -12.78 -26.28
N PHE A 480 2.27 -12.42 -25.42
CA PHE A 480 2.09 -11.06 -24.90
C PHE A 480 3.00 -10.74 -23.70
N GLY A 481 3.82 -11.70 -23.24
CA GLY A 481 4.72 -11.50 -22.10
C GLY A 481 4.04 -11.63 -20.73
N LEU A 482 2.83 -12.17 -20.65
CA LEU A 482 2.11 -12.43 -19.39
C LEU A 482 2.60 -13.71 -18.69
N GLY A 483 3.47 -14.49 -19.34
CA GLY A 483 3.96 -15.79 -18.89
C GLY A 483 2.94 -16.92 -19.13
N ALA A 484 1.71 -16.75 -18.64
CA ALA A 484 0.61 -17.70 -18.81
C ALA A 484 -0.75 -16.98 -18.95
N GLU A 485 -1.75 -17.71 -19.43
CA GLU A 485 -3.14 -17.24 -19.46
C GLU A 485 -4.09 -18.30 -18.91
N VAL A 486 -5.19 -17.86 -18.31
CA VAL A 486 -6.33 -18.74 -18.03
C VAL A 486 -7.15 -18.95 -19.29
N GLY A 487 -7.33 -17.89 -20.08
CA GLY A 487 -8.22 -17.84 -21.22
C GLY A 487 -8.03 -16.58 -22.05
N VAL A 488 -8.62 -16.55 -23.25
CA VAL A 488 -8.81 -15.31 -24.00
C VAL A 488 -10.26 -14.89 -23.84
N SER A 489 -10.49 -13.73 -23.23
CA SER A 489 -11.82 -13.19 -22.98
C SER A 489 -12.25 -12.27 -24.12
N THR A 490 -13.45 -12.47 -24.63
CA THR A 490 -14.13 -11.54 -25.55
C THR A 490 -15.09 -10.59 -24.82
N SER A 491 -15.18 -10.69 -23.49
CA SER A 491 -16.00 -9.81 -22.65
C SER A 491 -15.50 -8.36 -22.71
N ARG A 492 -16.44 -7.42 -22.55
CA ARG A 492 -16.15 -5.99 -22.42
C ARG A 492 -16.04 -5.52 -20.97
N VAL A 493 -16.37 -6.40 -20.03
CA VAL A 493 -16.38 -6.12 -18.58
C VAL A 493 -15.29 -6.97 -17.92
N HIS A 494 -14.63 -6.38 -16.92
CA HIS A 494 -13.56 -6.98 -16.11
C HIS A 494 -12.23 -7.17 -16.85
N ALA A 495 -12.15 -8.12 -17.79
CA ALA A 495 -10.93 -8.44 -18.52
C ALA A 495 -11.20 -8.83 -19.97
N ARG A 496 -10.32 -8.42 -20.89
CA ARG A 496 -10.45 -8.64 -22.33
C ARG A 496 -9.11 -9.03 -22.96
N GLY A 497 -9.14 -9.94 -23.94
CA GLY A 497 -7.94 -10.56 -24.50
C GLY A 497 -7.37 -11.65 -23.58
N PRO A 498 -6.08 -12.00 -23.72
CA PRO A 498 -5.43 -12.96 -22.83
C PRO A 498 -5.50 -12.55 -21.35
N VAL A 499 -6.10 -13.41 -20.52
CA VAL A 499 -6.37 -13.16 -19.09
C VAL A 499 -5.22 -13.76 -18.26
N GLY A 500 -4.29 -12.89 -17.84
CA GLY A 500 -3.19 -13.20 -16.91
C GLY A 500 -3.51 -12.87 -15.45
N VAL A 501 -2.49 -12.57 -14.65
CA VAL A 501 -2.59 -12.26 -13.20
C VAL A 501 -3.61 -11.15 -12.91
N GLU A 502 -3.48 -10.00 -13.57
CA GLU A 502 -4.35 -8.83 -13.32
C GLU A 502 -5.83 -9.12 -13.60
N GLY A 503 -6.14 -10.00 -14.55
CA GLY A 503 -7.51 -10.38 -14.88
C GLY A 503 -8.17 -11.31 -13.88
N LEU A 504 -7.45 -11.78 -12.85
CA LEU A 504 -7.97 -12.60 -11.75
C LEU A 504 -8.01 -11.85 -10.41
N LEU A 505 -7.79 -10.54 -10.44
CA LEU A 505 -7.86 -9.66 -9.28
C LEU A 505 -9.06 -8.72 -9.42
N THR A 506 -9.64 -8.35 -8.28
CA THR A 506 -10.57 -7.24 -8.15
C THR A 506 -9.96 -6.18 -7.22
N THR A 507 -10.73 -5.16 -6.84
CA THR A 507 -10.24 -4.08 -5.99
C THR A 507 -11.10 -3.89 -4.76
N ARG A 508 -10.47 -3.59 -3.62
CA ARG A 508 -11.13 -3.20 -2.38
C ARG A 508 -10.69 -1.80 -1.94
N TRP A 509 -11.57 -1.13 -1.21
CA TRP A 509 -11.32 0.18 -0.61
C TRP A 509 -11.06 0.02 0.88
N ILE A 510 -9.97 0.59 1.37
CA ILE A 510 -9.57 0.59 2.77
C ILE A 510 -9.52 2.04 3.24
N LEU A 511 -10.36 2.38 4.22
CA LEU A 511 -10.41 3.70 4.83
C LEU A 511 -9.85 3.61 6.26
N ARG A 512 -8.85 4.42 6.59
CA ARG A 512 -8.24 4.47 7.93
C ARG A 512 -8.54 5.81 8.57
N GLY A 513 -9.16 5.77 9.74
CA GLY A 513 -9.54 6.94 10.52
C GLY A 513 -9.23 6.78 12.00
N SER A 514 -9.40 7.89 12.73
CA SER A 514 -9.15 8.08 14.16
C SER A 514 -10.41 8.53 14.91
N GLY A 515 -11.61 8.29 14.35
CA GLY A 515 -12.89 8.67 14.93
C GLY A 515 -13.69 9.70 14.13
N GLN A 516 -13.33 9.94 12.86
CA GLN A 516 -14.07 10.82 11.97
C GLN A 516 -15.50 10.32 11.77
N VAL A 517 -16.47 11.23 11.86
CA VAL A 517 -17.90 10.99 11.62
C VAL A 517 -18.37 11.81 10.41
N VAL A 518 -19.41 11.31 9.73
CA VAL A 518 -19.97 11.99 8.55
C VAL A 518 -20.80 13.21 8.96
N ASP A 519 -21.64 13.14 10.00
CA ASP A 519 -22.53 14.23 10.49
C ASP A 519 -23.20 15.08 9.38
N GLY A 520 -23.66 14.43 8.31
CA GLY A 520 -24.24 15.12 7.14
C GLY A 520 -23.27 16.08 6.45
N ASP A 521 -21.99 15.75 6.46
CA ASP A 521 -20.84 16.52 5.98
C ASP A 521 -20.67 17.89 6.67
N LYS A 522 -21.24 18.06 7.85
CA LYS A 522 -21.14 19.30 8.63
C LYS A 522 -19.82 19.32 9.42
N GLY A 523 -19.05 20.39 9.22
CA GLY A 523 -17.81 20.61 9.99
C GLY A 523 -16.63 19.74 9.55
N VAL A 524 -16.73 19.03 8.43
CA VAL A 524 -15.64 18.26 7.81
C VAL A 524 -15.28 18.88 6.47
N THR A 525 -14.00 19.10 6.22
CA THR A 525 -13.48 19.58 4.92
C THR A 525 -12.70 18.45 4.27
N TYR A 526 -13.17 17.97 3.12
CA TYR A 526 -12.45 16.95 2.35
C TYR A 526 -11.28 17.56 1.59
N SER A 527 -10.10 16.97 1.71
CA SER A 527 -8.93 17.40 0.95
C SER A 527 -8.90 16.82 -0.47
N HIS A 528 -9.45 15.62 -0.67
CA HIS A 528 -9.38 14.83 -1.92
C HIS A 528 -7.97 14.85 -2.55
N LYS A 529 -6.95 14.88 -1.70
CA LYS A 529 -5.57 14.97 -2.14
C LYS A 529 -5.05 13.58 -2.44
N ASP A 530 -4.71 13.32 -3.69
CA ASP A 530 -4.00 12.11 -4.08
C ASP A 530 -2.64 12.07 -3.37
N LEU A 531 -2.40 10.97 -2.65
CA LEU A 531 -1.12 10.69 -2.01
C LEU A 531 -0.27 9.84 -2.96
N PRO A 532 1.06 10.06 -3.01
CA PRO A 532 1.94 9.21 -3.81
C PRO A 532 1.83 7.75 -3.33
N LEU A 533 1.66 6.82 -4.27
CA LEU A 533 1.67 5.39 -3.97
C LEU A 533 3.06 5.02 -3.43
N GLN A 534 3.12 4.43 -2.24
CA GLN A 534 4.35 3.83 -1.74
C GLN A 534 4.67 2.64 -2.63
N THR A 535 5.74 2.75 -3.42
CA THR A 535 6.29 1.60 -4.14
C THR A 535 6.81 0.63 -3.08
N GLN A 536 6.04 -0.41 -2.78
CA GLN A 536 6.55 -1.55 -2.01
C GLN A 536 7.67 -2.16 -2.85
N ILE A 537 8.91 -2.07 -2.37
CA ILE A 537 10.05 -2.85 -2.89
C ILE A 537 9.96 -4.25 -2.31
#